data_AF-A0A970YFJ0-F1
#
_entry.id   AF-A0A970YFJ0-F1
#
_cell.length_a   1.000
_cell.length_b   1.000
_cell.length_c   1.000
_cell.angle_alpha   90.00
_cell.angle_beta   90.00
_cell.angle_gamma   90.00
#
_symmetry.space_group_name_H-M   'P 1'
#
loop_
_entity.id
_entity.type
_entity.pdbx_description
1 polymer ?
#
loop_
_entity_poly.entity_id
_entity_poly.type
_entity_poly.pdbx_seq_one_letter_code
_entity_poly.pdbx_strand_id
1 'polypeptide(L)'
;MLYCPLVSDPTGGGLPLLRTLAQKIIAVHLVEGSMQPGEEIALRVDQTLTQDATGTMAYLELEAMGLDRVKTELSVSYVDHNMLQGDFRNADDHRYLQSVAARYGIYFSRPGNGICHQVHLERFARPGRTLLGSDSHTPTAGGIGSLAIGAGGLDVAAAMAGEPVRIQMPRIIGVRLVGELPAWVSAKDIAIELQRRLTVKGGVGKVVEYYGPGVTTLSVPQRATITNMGAELGATSSIFPSDERTREFLRAQAREDQWEPMGADPGAVYDENVEIDLAQLVPQVSCPS
;
A
#
# COMPACT_ATOMS: atom_id res chain seq x y z
N MET A 1 16.72 -5.56 18.22
CA MET A 1 15.54 -5.71 19.11
C MET A 1 15.23 -4.34 19.68
N LEU A 2 14.28 -3.62 19.08
CA LEU A 2 13.79 -2.36 19.63
C LEU A 2 12.26 -2.48 19.73
N TYR A 3 11.80 -2.26 20.95
CA TYR A 3 10.46 -2.56 21.46
C TYR A 3 9.50 -1.46 20.98
N CYS A 4 8.48 -1.81 20.21
CA CYS A 4 7.34 -0.92 19.97
C CYS A 4 6.44 -1.00 21.21
N PRO A 5 6.02 0.12 21.83
CA PRO A 5 5.18 0.08 23.01
C PRO A 5 3.85 -0.60 22.66
N LEU A 6 3.55 -1.69 23.36
CA LEU A 6 2.28 -2.39 23.30
C LEU A 6 1.14 -1.37 23.46
N VAL A 7 0.27 -1.28 22.46
CA VAL A 7 -1.00 -0.56 22.58
C VAL A 7 -1.75 -1.23 23.74
N SER A 8 -1.85 -0.54 24.87
CA SER A 8 -2.51 -1.06 26.06
C SER A 8 -3.99 -1.28 25.77
N ASP A 9 -4.44 -2.51 25.96
CA ASP A 9 -5.84 -2.89 25.94
C ASP A 9 -6.62 -2.06 27.00
N PRO A 10 -7.63 -1.28 26.61
CA PRO A 10 -8.46 -0.56 27.57
C PRO A 10 -9.37 -1.50 28.41
N THR A 11 -9.38 -2.80 28.11
CA THR A 11 -10.07 -3.83 28.88
C THR A 11 -9.06 -4.73 29.60
N GLY A 12 -8.85 -4.49 30.89
CA GLY A 12 -7.82 -5.17 31.67
C GLY A 12 -7.93 -6.71 31.68
N GLY A 13 -6.75 -7.38 31.67
CA GLY A 13 -6.60 -8.75 32.18
C GLY A 13 -6.14 -9.85 31.22
N GLY A 14 -5.96 -9.57 29.93
CA GLY A 14 -5.43 -10.52 28.95
C GLY A 14 -3.93 -10.35 28.68
N LEU A 15 -3.22 -11.45 28.37
CA LEU A 15 -1.95 -11.35 27.64
C LEU A 15 -2.18 -10.53 26.36
N PRO A 16 -1.29 -9.60 25.99
CA PRO A 16 -1.48 -8.80 24.78
C PRO A 16 -1.60 -9.72 23.56
N LEU A 17 -2.67 -9.54 22.77
CA LEU A 17 -2.86 -10.23 21.50
C LEU A 17 -1.67 -9.89 20.59
N LEU A 18 -0.83 -10.88 20.29
CA LEU A 18 0.29 -10.76 19.35
C LEU A 18 -0.28 -10.53 17.94
N ARG A 19 0.10 -9.42 17.31
CA ARG A 19 -0.46 -8.99 16.03
C ARG A 19 0.58 -9.01 14.91
N THR A 20 0.12 -9.35 13.72
CA THR A 20 0.88 -9.13 12.49
C THR A 20 1.06 -7.62 12.24
N LEU A 21 1.98 -7.22 11.36
CA LEU A 21 2.16 -5.81 11.03
C LEU A 21 0.88 -5.19 10.46
N ALA A 22 0.22 -5.90 9.53
CA ALA A 22 -1.05 -5.45 8.95
C ALA A 22 -2.12 -5.26 10.03
N GLN A 23 -2.27 -6.20 10.96
CA GLN A 23 -3.22 -6.07 12.07
C GLN A 23 -2.89 -4.90 13.00
N LYS A 24 -1.62 -4.60 13.24
CA LYS A 24 -1.24 -3.41 14.03
C LYS A 24 -1.68 -2.12 13.35
N ILE A 25 -1.41 -1.99 12.05
CA ILE A 25 -1.81 -0.80 11.29
C ILE A 25 -3.34 -0.69 11.24
N ILE A 26 -4.05 -1.79 10.94
CA ILE A 26 -5.52 -1.84 10.97
C ILE A 26 -6.05 -1.39 12.33
N ALA A 27 -5.51 -1.90 13.43
CA ALA A 27 -5.99 -1.56 14.77
C ALA A 27 -5.85 -0.07 15.11
N VAL A 28 -4.78 0.59 14.64
CA VAL A 28 -4.56 2.03 14.85
C VAL A 28 -5.53 2.88 14.01
N HIS A 29 -6.02 2.35 12.88
CA HIS A 29 -6.88 3.08 11.94
C HIS A 29 -8.35 2.65 12.03
N LEU A 30 -8.69 1.71 12.90
CA LEU A 30 -10.04 1.19 13.06
C LEU A 30 -10.97 2.26 13.65
N VAL A 31 -12.02 2.59 12.91
CA VAL A 31 -13.07 3.52 13.34
C VAL A 31 -14.28 2.74 13.84
N GLU A 32 -14.71 1.71 13.11
CA GLU A 32 -15.85 0.86 13.43
C GLU A 32 -15.58 -0.60 13.02
N GLY A 33 -16.30 -1.54 13.64
CA GLY A 33 -16.23 -2.96 13.33
C GLY A 33 -15.35 -3.77 14.28
N SER A 34 -15.23 -5.06 14.01
CA SER A 34 -14.40 -5.99 14.78
C SER A 34 -13.33 -6.61 13.88
N MET A 35 -12.11 -6.78 14.39
CA MET A 35 -10.99 -7.32 13.62
C MET A 35 -11.04 -8.85 13.44
N GLN A 36 -12.24 -9.41 13.34
CA GLN A 36 -12.47 -10.81 12.99
C GLN A 36 -12.45 -10.96 11.46
N PRO A 37 -11.62 -11.84 10.89
CA PRO A 37 -11.54 -11.99 9.44
C PRO A 37 -12.89 -12.28 8.79
N GLY A 38 -13.22 -11.53 7.73
CA GLY A 38 -14.50 -11.63 7.01
C GLY A 38 -15.66 -10.84 7.63
N GLU A 39 -15.45 -10.09 8.70
CA GLU A 39 -16.40 -9.05 9.16
C GLU A 39 -16.08 -7.70 8.50
N GLU A 40 -17.07 -6.85 8.34
CA GLU A 40 -16.85 -5.48 7.83
C GLU A 40 -16.18 -4.61 8.91
N ILE A 41 -15.16 -3.88 8.48
CA ILE A 41 -14.46 -2.86 9.28
C ILE A 41 -14.44 -1.53 8.53
N ALA A 42 -14.49 -0.44 9.28
CA ALA A 42 -14.32 0.92 8.75
C ALA A 42 -12.96 1.47 9.16
N LEU A 43 -12.15 1.88 8.18
CA LEU A 43 -10.78 2.35 8.37
C LEU A 43 -10.63 3.82 8.03
N ARG A 44 -9.98 4.57 8.92
CA ARG A 44 -9.51 5.92 8.62
C ARG A 44 -8.39 5.87 7.59
N VAL A 45 -8.48 6.72 6.58
CA VAL A 45 -7.48 6.86 5.51
C VAL A 45 -6.61 8.08 5.79
N ASP A 46 -5.29 7.89 5.90
CA ASP A 46 -4.34 9.01 6.07
C ASP A 46 -4.07 9.70 4.73
N GLN A 47 -3.80 8.91 3.69
CA GLN A 47 -3.32 9.38 2.40
C GLN A 47 -4.24 8.91 1.26
N THR A 48 -4.42 9.75 0.24
CA THR A 48 -5.09 9.35 -1.00
C THR A 48 -4.25 9.61 -2.25
N LEU A 49 -4.49 8.79 -3.27
CA LEU A 49 -3.85 8.87 -4.58
C LEU A 49 -4.91 8.76 -5.68
N THR A 50 -4.85 9.65 -6.66
CA THR A 50 -5.60 9.49 -7.92
C THR A 50 -4.67 9.62 -9.11
N GLN A 51 -4.97 8.93 -10.20
CA GLN A 51 -4.31 9.10 -11.49
C GLN A 51 -5.28 9.72 -12.51
N ASP A 52 -4.81 10.27 -13.62
CA ASP A 52 -5.59 11.14 -14.50
C ASP A 52 -6.75 10.46 -15.24
N ALA A 53 -6.68 9.16 -15.49
CA ALA A 53 -7.77 8.38 -16.10
C ALA A 53 -8.93 8.08 -15.13
N THR A 54 -8.68 7.97 -13.82
CA THR A 54 -9.75 7.72 -12.81
C THR A 54 -10.06 8.93 -11.93
N GLY A 55 -9.13 9.87 -11.86
CA GLY A 55 -9.19 11.04 -10.99
C GLY A 55 -10.28 12.02 -11.39
N THR A 56 -10.52 12.22 -12.69
CA THR A 56 -11.55 13.17 -13.15
C THR A 56 -12.92 12.83 -12.55
N MET A 57 -13.33 11.56 -12.59
CA MET A 57 -14.58 11.13 -11.97
C MET A 57 -14.57 11.25 -10.44
N ALA A 58 -13.47 10.83 -9.79
CA ALA A 58 -13.34 10.95 -8.33
C ALA A 58 -13.46 12.40 -7.83
N TYR A 59 -12.92 13.36 -8.58
CA TYR A 59 -13.02 14.77 -8.21
C TYR A 59 -14.39 15.39 -8.50
N LEU A 60 -15.09 14.97 -9.57
CA LEU A 60 -16.48 15.38 -9.78
C LEU A 60 -17.39 14.90 -8.64
N GLU A 61 -17.16 13.69 -8.15
CA GLU A 61 -17.84 13.15 -6.96
C GLU A 61 -17.49 13.95 -5.70
N LEU A 62 -16.20 14.28 -5.49
CA LEU A 62 -15.76 15.12 -4.38
C LEU A 62 -16.39 16.53 -4.41
N GLU A 63 -16.48 17.14 -5.59
CA GLU A 63 -17.12 18.45 -5.79
C GLU A 63 -18.60 18.39 -5.39
N ALA A 64 -19.29 17.31 -5.77
CA ALA A 64 -20.69 17.09 -5.42
C ALA A 64 -20.92 16.93 -3.90
N MET A 65 -19.90 16.54 -3.14
CA MET A 65 -19.97 16.46 -1.67
C MET A 65 -19.92 17.85 -0.99
N GLY A 66 -19.62 18.93 -1.72
CA GLY A 66 -19.74 20.31 -1.22
C GLY A 66 -18.72 20.67 -0.13
N LEU A 67 -17.54 20.04 -0.15
CA LEU A 67 -16.47 20.30 0.82
C LEU A 67 -15.76 21.65 0.57
N ASP A 68 -15.15 22.20 1.61
CA ASP A 68 -14.24 23.34 1.46
C ASP A 68 -12.82 22.90 1.08
N ARG A 69 -12.29 21.87 1.74
CA ARG A 69 -10.98 21.25 1.48
C ARG A 69 -11.03 19.76 1.83
N VAL A 70 -10.08 19.00 1.31
CA VAL A 70 -9.91 17.58 1.72
C VAL A 70 -9.59 17.47 3.21
N LYS A 71 -10.03 16.36 3.84
CA LYS A 71 -9.84 16.07 5.27
C LYS A 71 -8.75 15.03 5.56
N THR A 72 -8.25 14.35 4.54
CA THR A 72 -7.08 13.44 4.62
C THR A 72 -5.81 14.21 4.99
N GLU A 73 -4.83 13.54 5.59
CA GLU A 73 -3.54 14.15 5.91
C GLU A 73 -2.79 14.57 4.63
N LEU A 74 -2.97 13.79 3.56
CA LEU A 74 -2.36 14.05 2.26
C LEU A 74 -3.25 13.49 1.12
N SER A 75 -3.50 14.29 0.10
CA SER A 75 -4.09 13.82 -1.16
C SER A 75 -3.20 14.23 -2.32
N VAL A 76 -3.00 13.34 -3.29
CA VAL A 76 -2.19 13.63 -4.48
C VAL A 76 -2.91 13.18 -5.76
N SER A 77 -2.99 14.09 -6.72
CA SER A 77 -3.47 13.86 -8.09
C SER A 77 -2.28 13.75 -9.03
N TYR A 78 -2.16 12.63 -9.74
CA TYR A 78 -1.08 12.33 -10.67
C TYR A 78 -1.56 12.39 -12.12
N VAL A 79 -0.71 12.93 -13.00
CA VAL A 79 -0.88 12.85 -14.44
C VAL A 79 0.21 11.97 -15.04
N ASP A 80 -0.11 10.72 -15.32
CA ASP A 80 0.84 9.68 -15.73
C ASP A 80 0.25 8.63 -16.70
N HIS A 81 -1.07 8.53 -16.84
CA HIS A 81 -1.72 7.57 -17.73
C HIS A 81 -1.98 8.14 -19.13
N ASN A 82 -2.46 9.38 -19.23
CA ASN A 82 -2.81 10.01 -20.52
C ASN A 82 -1.74 11.00 -21.00
N MET A 83 -0.51 10.49 -21.19
CA MET A 83 0.63 11.29 -21.61
C MET A 83 0.61 11.69 -23.10
N LEU A 84 -0.07 10.90 -23.94
CA LEU A 84 -0.26 11.21 -25.35
C LEU A 84 -1.49 12.11 -25.53
N GLN A 85 -1.26 13.31 -26.05
CA GLN A 85 -2.30 14.30 -26.31
C GLN A 85 -2.80 14.14 -27.75
N GLY A 86 -3.62 13.10 -27.99
CA GLY A 86 -4.17 12.80 -29.32
C GLY A 86 -5.28 13.75 -29.77
N ASP A 87 -5.98 14.35 -28.81
CA ASP A 87 -6.99 15.39 -29.00
C ASP A 87 -7.04 16.34 -27.79
N PHE A 88 -8.07 17.18 -27.68
CA PHE A 88 -8.20 18.19 -26.63
C PHE A 88 -8.63 17.62 -25.27
N ARG A 89 -9.20 16.41 -25.20
CA ARG A 89 -9.85 15.89 -23.98
C ARG A 89 -8.85 15.69 -22.85
N ASN A 90 -7.70 15.08 -23.14
CA ASN A 90 -6.64 14.89 -22.14
C ASN A 90 -6.11 16.23 -21.64
N ALA A 91 -5.97 17.24 -22.50
CA ALA A 91 -5.50 18.56 -22.11
C ALA A 91 -6.52 19.27 -21.20
N ASP A 92 -7.82 19.13 -21.49
CA ASP A 92 -8.89 19.68 -20.66
C ASP A 92 -8.98 18.96 -19.31
N ASP A 93 -8.90 17.62 -19.31
CA ASP A 93 -8.84 16.81 -18.08
C ASP A 93 -7.67 17.22 -17.20
N HIS A 94 -6.47 17.38 -17.76
CA HIS A 94 -5.28 17.77 -16.99
C HIS A 94 -5.41 19.17 -16.39
N ARG A 95 -6.06 20.11 -17.11
CA ARG A 95 -6.35 21.45 -16.60
C ARG A 95 -7.40 21.43 -15.50
N TYR A 96 -8.42 20.58 -15.63
CA TYR A 96 -9.41 20.34 -14.59
C TYR A 96 -8.75 19.75 -13.33
N LEU A 97 -7.94 18.71 -13.46
CA LEU A 97 -7.22 18.10 -12.34
C LEU A 97 -6.31 19.10 -11.63
N GLN A 98 -5.64 19.97 -12.38
CA GLN A 98 -4.82 21.03 -11.79
C GLN A 98 -5.67 22.05 -11.01
N SER A 99 -6.81 22.49 -11.55
CA SER A 99 -7.66 23.50 -10.92
C SER A 99 -8.38 22.94 -9.69
N VAL A 100 -8.89 21.71 -9.77
CA VAL A 100 -9.56 21.04 -8.66
C VAL A 100 -8.56 20.75 -7.53
N ALA A 101 -7.33 20.35 -7.87
CA ALA A 101 -6.30 20.14 -6.87
C ALA A 101 -5.97 21.44 -6.12
N ALA A 102 -5.85 22.56 -6.83
CA ALA A 102 -5.66 23.87 -6.23
C ALA A 102 -6.85 24.31 -5.35
N ARG A 103 -8.10 24.03 -5.78
CA ARG A 103 -9.33 24.40 -5.06
C ARG A 103 -9.46 23.67 -3.71
N TYR A 104 -9.13 22.38 -3.68
CA TYR A 104 -9.36 21.53 -2.50
C TYR A 104 -8.10 21.30 -1.65
N GLY A 105 -6.93 21.77 -2.10
CA GLY A 105 -5.68 21.66 -1.35
C GLY A 105 -4.97 20.32 -1.53
N ILE A 106 -5.05 19.76 -2.73
CA ILE A 106 -4.47 18.48 -3.14
C ILE A 106 -3.16 18.77 -3.86
N TYR A 107 -2.17 17.90 -3.69
CA TYR A 107 -0.93 18.01 -4.46
C TYR A 107 -1.16 17.58 -5.90
N PHE A 108 -0.77 18.42 -6.85
CA PHE A 108 -0.83 18.09 -8.27
C PHE A 108 0.55 17.69 -8.80
N SER A 109 0.71 16.42 -9.16
CA SER A 109 1.89 15.91 -9.84
C SER A 109 1.72 16.06 -11.34
N ARG A 110 2.48 16.99 -11.91
CA ARG A 110 2.40 17.40 -13.31
C ARG A 110 2.81 16.25 -14.26
N PRO A 111 2.34 16.31 -15.53
CA PRO A 111 2.80 15.39 -16.57
C PRO A 111 4.33 15.31 -16.63
N GLY A 112 4.86 14.09 -16.67
CA GLY A 112 6.30 13.84 -16.80
C GLY A 112 7.07 13.74 -15.48
N ASN A 113 6.42 13.94 -14.33
CA ASN A 113 7.06 13.70 -13.03
C ASN A 113 7.35 12.21 -12.75
N GLY A 114 6.56 11.30 -13.34
CA GLY A 114 6.70 9.86 -13.19
C GLY A 114 5.39 9.16 -12.82
N ILE A 115 5.43 7.83 -12.83
CA ILE A 115 4.29 6.97 -12.49
C ILE A 115 3.89 7.19 -11.03
N CYS A 116 2.59 7.30 -10.78
CA CYS A 116 1.98 7.68 -9.51
C CYS A 116 2.54 6.89 -8.32
N HIS A 117 2.63 5.56 -8.42
CA HIS A 117 3.15 4.71 -7.34
C HIS A 117 4.61 4.96 -7.01
N GLN A 118 5.45 5.18 -8.03
CA GLN A 118 6.87 5.45 -7.84
C GLN A 118 7.06 6.81 -7.17
N VAL A 119 6.38 7.85 -7.68
CA VAL A 119 6.45 9.20 -7.11
C VAL A 119 5.88 9.21 -5.69
N HIS A 120 4.78 8.49 -5.45
CA HIS A 120 4.18 8.37 -4.12
C HIS A 120 5.13 7.68 -3.15
N LEU A 121 5.74 6.57 -3.53
CA LEU A 121 6.74 5.87 -2.71
C LEU A 121 7.93 6.76 -2.35
N GLU A 122 8.45 7.52 -3.30
CA GLU A 122 9.62 8.38 -3.11
C GLU A 122 9.35 9.63 -2.29
N ARG A 123 8.15 10.23 -2.40
CA ARG A 123 7.87 11.57 -1.85
C ARG A 123 6.90 11.58 -0.68
N PHE A 124 6.01 10.61 -0.58
CA PHE A 124 4.81 10.73 0.25
C PHE A 124 4.53 9.51 1.15
N ALA A 125 4.80 8.29 0.68
CA ALA A 125 4.54 7.07 1.44
C ALA A 125 5.37 7.05 2.73
N ARG A 126 4.74 6.57 3.82
CA ARG A 126 5.35 6.49 5.14
C ARG A 126 5.00 5.16 5.82
N PRO A 127 5.93 4.58 6.61
CA PRO A 127 5.62 3.45 7.48
C PRO A 127 4.38 3.71 8.34
N GLY A 128 3.52 2.69 8.50
CA GLY A 128 2.39 2.71 9.42
C GLY A 128 1.17 3.48 8.94
N ARG A 129 1.22 4.15 7.79
CA ARG A 129 0.11 4.94 7.24
C ARG A 129 -0.80 4.13 6.32
N THR A 130 -2.08 4.47 6.31
CA THR A 130 -3.05 3.96 5.33
C THR A 130 -3.05 4.82 4.07
N LEU A 131 -3.01 4.17 2.91
CA LEU A 131 -3.12 4.81 1.60
C LEU A 131 -4.28 4.19 0.81
N LEU A 132 -5.19 5.02 0.32
CA LEU A 132 -6.26 4.59 -0.59
C LEU A 132 -6.06 5.24 -1.96
N GLY A 133 -5.96 4.43 -3.01
CA GLY A 133 -5.66 4.92 -4.36
C GLY A 133 -6.67 4.47 -5.40
N SER A 134 -7.01 5.34 -6.36
CA SER A 134 -7.90 5.01 -7.49
C SER A 134 -7.19 4.22 -8.60
N ASP A 135 -6.31 3.31 -8.19
CA ASP A 135 -5.47 2.46 -9.04
C ASP A 135 -5.16 1.12 -8.34
N SER A 136 -5.18 0.02 -9.09
CA SER A 136 -4.99 -1.34 -8.56
C SER A 136 -3.60 -1.58 -7.96
N HIS A 137 -2.58 -0.90 -8.44
CA HIS A 137 -1.18 -1.11 -8.04
C HIS A 137 -0.77 -0.21 -6.86
N THR A 138 -1.72 0.47 -6.22
CA THR A 138 -1.53 1.21 -4.96
C THR A 138 -0.79 0.42 -3.86
N PRO A 139 -0.93 -0.92 -3.73
CA PRO A 139 -0.12 -1.74 -2.82
C PRO A 139 1.41 -1.61 -2.97
N THR A 140 1.92 -0.97 -4.02
CA THR A 140 3.35 -0.61 -4.18
C THR A 140 3.91 0.09 -2.93
N ALA A 141 3.14 0.97 -2.27
CA ALA A 141 3.58 1.66 -1.05
C ALA A 141 3.76 0.72 0.15
N GLY A 142 3.27 -0.52 0.08
CA GLY A 142 3.56 -1.56 1.07
C GLY A 142 5.03 -1.93 1.20
N GLY A 143 5.86 -1.66 0.17
CA GLY A 143 7.30 -1.88 0.22
C GLY A 143 8.03 -1.05 1.29
N ILE A 144 7.42 0.06 1.74
CA ILE A 144 7.93 0.92 2.83
C ILE A 144 7.20 0.69 4.16
N GLY A 145 6.23 -0.22 4.21
CA GLY A 145 5.42 -0.49 5.41
C GLY A 145 4.15 0.35 5.53
N SER A 146 3.62 0.89 4.44
CA SER A 146 2.28 1.49 4.39
C SER A 146 1.22 0.43 4.09
N LEU A 147 0.05 0.51 4.73
CA LEU A 147 -1.10 -0.32 4.35
C LEU A 147 -1.83 0.37 3.19
N ALA A 148 -1.46 -0.01 1.97
CA ALA A 148 -1.92 0.66 0.75
C ALA A 148 -2.90 -0.21 -0.04
N ILE A 149 -4.06 0.34 -0.38
CA ILE A 149 -5.21 -0.38 -0.96
C ILE A 149 -5.68 0.34 -2.22
N GLY A 150 -5.89 -0.42 -3.29
CA GLY A 150 -6.56 0.07 -4.50
C GLY A 150 -8.08 0.06 -4.32
N ALA A 151 -8.77 1.12 -4.72
CA ALA A 151 -10.21 1.28 -4.59
C ALA A 151 -10.83 2.07 -5.76
N GLY A 152 -12.15 2.17 -5.79
CA GLY A 152 -12.86 2.97 -6.78
C GLY A 152 -12.72 4.48 -6.52
N GLY A 153 -12.99 5.30 -7.54
CA GLY A 153 -12.95 6.77 -7.43
C GLY A 153 -13.85 7.31 -6.31
N LEU A 154 -15.04 6.72 -6.14
CA LEU A 154 -15.99 7.13 -5.11
C LEU A 154 -15.49 6.88 -3.68
N ASP A 155 -14.85 5.72 -3.43
CA ASP A 155 -14.27 5.41 -2.13
C ASP A 155 -13.12 6.38 -1.81
N VAL A 156 -12.32 6.73 -2.82
CA VAL A 156 -11.23 7.71 -2.68
C VAL A 156 -11.80 9.12 -2.44
N ALA A 157 -12.88 9.51 -3.11
CA ALA A 157 -13.57 10.78 -2.88
C ALA A 157 -14.16 10.86 -1.47
N ALA A 158 -14.81 9.78 -1.01
CA ALA A 158 -15.35 9.67 0.35
C ALA A 158 -14.24 9.75 1.40
N ALA A 159 -13.11 9.06 1.18
CA ALA A 159 -11.93 9.16 2.04
C ALA A 159 -11.41 10.60 2.10
N MET A 160 -11.30 11.30 0.96
CA MET A 160 -10.95 12.72 0.92
C MET A 160 -11.96 13.61 1.67
N ALA A 161 -13.22 13.21 1.76
CA ALA A 161 -14.26 13.87 2.56
C ALA A 161 -14.16 13.58 4.07
N GLY A 162 -13.26 12.68 4.47
CA GLY A 162 -13.04 12.23 5.84
C GLY A 162 -13.93 11.06 6.27
N GLU A 163 -14.64 10.44 5.33
CA GLU A 163 -15.38 9.21 5.60
C GLU A 163 -14.43 8.01 5.66
N PRO A 164 -14.63 7.06 6.59
CA PRO A 164 -13.81 5.87 6.65
C PRO A 164 -14.12 4.92 5.47
N VAL A 165 -13.10 4.24 4.95
CA VAL A 165 -13.28 3.22 3.93
C VAL A 165 -13.76 1.92 4.59
N ARG A 166 -14.81 1.31 4.03
CA ARG A 166 -15.35 0.03 4.52
C ARG A 166 -14.78 -1.11 3.71
N ILE A 167 -14.12 -2.04 4.38
CA ILE A 167 -13.57 -3.26 3.78
C ILE A 167 -13.94 -4.47 4.63
N GLN A 168 -13.89 -5.65 4.02
CA GLN A 168 -13.90 -6.90 4.77
C GLN A 168 -12.55 -7.07 5.46
N MET A 169 -12.53 -7.34 6.77
CA MET A 169 -11.32 -7.59 7.54
C MET A 169 -10.53 -8.72 6.87
N PRO A 170 -9.31 -8.44 6.36
CA PRO A 170 -8.59 -9.43 5.56
C PRO A 170 -7.98 -10.51 6.45
N ARG A 171 -7.87 -11.73 5.89
CA ARG A 171 -6.93 -12.73 6.40
C ARG A 171 -5.49 -12.33 6.04
N ILE A 172 -4.50 -12.79 6.80
CA ILE A 172 -3.09 -12.46 6.57
C ILE A 172 -2.33 -13.70 6.11
N ILE A 173 -1.77 -13.64 4.89
CA ILE A 173 -0.78 -14.62 4.42
C ILE A 173 0.60 -14.16 4.87
N GLY A 174 1.26 -14.94 5.71
CA GLY A 174 2.65 -14.74 6.08
C GLY A 174 3.59 -15.38 5.04
N VAL A 175 4.33 -14.56 4.30
CA VAL A 175 5.37 -15.01 3.37
C VAL A 175 6.75 -14.87 4.03
N ARG A 176 7.27 -16.00 4.50
CA ARG A 176 8.60 -16.09 5.10
C ARG A 176 9.66 -16.18 4.02
N LEU A 177 10.50 -15.15 3.92
CA LEU A 177 11.66 -15.12 3.02
C LEU A 177 12.91 -15.56 3.78
N VAL A 178 13.63 -16.55 3.25
CA VAL A 178 14.91 -17.03 3.78
C VAL A 178 15.98 -17.02 2.69
N GLY A 179 17.26 -16.97 3.08
CA GLY A 179 18.37 -16.86 2.13
C GLY A 179 18.45 -15.50 1.44
N GLU A 180 19.20 -15.46 0.34
CA GLU A 180 19.48 -14.27 -0.47
C GLU A 180 19.31 -14.60 -1.95
N LEU A 181 18.88 -13.61 -2.75
CA LEU A 181 18.74 -13.79 -4.20
C LEU A 181 20.11 -14.03 -4.84
N PRO A 182 20.30 -15.12 -5.62
CA PRO A 182 21.54 -15.34 -6.35
C PRO A 182 21.65 -14.37 -7.54
N ALA A 183 22.84 -14.32 -8.15
CA ALA A 183 23.07 -13.52 -9.35
C ALA A 183 22.03 -13.81 -10.43
N TRP A 184 21.60 -12.77 -11.15
CA TRP A 184 20.57 -12.80 -12.21
C TRP A 184 19.14 -13.04 -11.72
N VAL A 185 18.91 -13.27 -10.44
CA VAL A 185 17.57 -13.37 -9.85
C VAL A 185 17.23 -12.05 -9.17
N SER A 186 15.99 -11.61 -9.36
CA SER A 186 15.49 -10.31 -8.96
C SER A 186 14.27 -10.44 -8.04
N ALA A 187 13.88 -9.32 -7.43
CA ALA A 187 12.66 -9.26 -6.63
C ALA A 187 11.38 -9.61 -7.43
N LYS A 188 11.41 -9.40 -8.75
CA LYS A 188 10.33 -9.81 -9.65
C LYS A 188 10.13 -11.33 -9.65
N ASP A 189 11.19 -12.11 -9.52
CA ASP A 189 11.11 -13.57 -9.49
C ASP A 189 10.44 -14.09 -8.21
N ILE A 190 10.56 -13.37 -7.09
CA ILE A 190 9.81 -13.65 -5.86
C ILE A 190 8.31 -13.48 -6.11
N ALA A 191 7.91 -12.37 -6.74
CA ALA A 191 6.51 -12.09 -7.05
C ALA A 191 5.92 -13.11 -8.03
N ILE A 192 6.67 -13.50 -9.06
CA ILE A 192 6.24 -14.53 -10.02
C ILE A 192 6.12 -15.89 -9.33
N GLU A 193 7.07 -16.27 -8.46
CA GLU A 193 6.98 -17.53 -7.72
C GLU A 193 5.73 -17.56 -6.82
N LEU A 194 5.42 -16.44 -6.17
CA LEU A 194 4.22 -16.34 -5.34
C LEU A 194 2.94 -16.48 -6.19
N GLN A 195 2.87 -15.84 -7.35
CA GLN A 195 1.77 -16.00 -8.32
C GLN A 195 1.65 -17.42 -8.83
N ARG A 196 2.77 -18.11 -9.08
CA ARG A 196 2.79 -19.51 -9.49
C ARG A 196 2.20 -20.43 -8.41
N ARG A 197 2.47 -20.14 -7.13
CA ARG A 197 1.97 -20.93 -5.98
C ARG A 197 0.51 -20.62 -5.62
N LEU A 198 0.14 -19.35 -5.60
CA LEU A 198 -1.15 -18.89 -5.08
C LEU A 198 -2.20 -18.67 -6.16
N THR A 199 -1.80 -18.53 -7.44
CA THR A 199 -2.67 -18.19 -8.57
C THR A 199 -3.32 -16.81 -8.45
N VAL A 200 -4.02 -16.36 -9.51
CA VAL A 200 -4.67 -15.04 -9.59
C VAL A 200 -5.82 -14.82 -8.60
N LYS A 201 -6.26 -15.87 -7.88
CA LYS A 201 -7.32 -15.78 -6.86
C LYS A 201 -6.82 -16.02 -5.44
N GLY A 202 -5.54 -16.36 -5.27
CA GLY A 202 -5.02 -16.79 -3.97
C GLY A 202 -4.96 -15.69 -2.91
N GLY A 203 -4.94 -14.42 -3.32
CA GLY A 203 -4.91 -13.24 -2.46
C GLY A 203 -6.27 -12.64 -2.14
N VAL A 204 -7.37 -13.07 -2.78
CA VAL A 204 -8.69 -12.43 -2.61
C VAL A 204 -9.13 -12.42 -1.14
N GLY A 205 -9.41 -11.23 -0.61
CA GLY A 205 -9.79 -11.03 0.79
C GLY A 205 -8.63 -11.19 1.78
N LYS A 206 -7.38 -11.05 1.31
CA LYS A 206 -6.18 -11.25 2.11
C LYS A 206 -5.17 -10.12 1.95
N VAL A 207 -4.38 -9.89 3.00
CA VAL A 207 -3.15 -9.09 2.93
C VAL A 207 -1.96 -10.04 2.94
N VAL A 208 -1.01 -9.82 2.03
CA VAL A 208 0.24 -10.57 1.98
C VAL A 208 1.30 -9.83 2.79
N GLU A 209 1.76 -10.43 3.88
CA GLU A 209 2.76 -9.85 4.76
C GLU A 209 4.09 -10.61 4.65
N TYR A 210 5.16 -9.90 4.29
CA TYR A 210 6.48 -10.48 4.10
C TYR A 210 7.33 -10.37 5.37
N TYR A 211 7.94 -11.47 5.80
CA TYR A 211 8.76 -11.52 7.00
C TYR A 211 9.95 -12.49 6.85
N GLY A 212 10.80 -12.57 7.87
CA GLY A 212 11.94 -13.49 7.90
C GLY A 212 13.27 -12.84 7.49
N PRO A 213 14.38 -13.60 7.62
CA PRO A 213 15.73 -13.05 7.44
C PRO A 213 16.02 -12.57 6.00
N GLY A 214 15.36 -13.13 4.99
CA GLY A 214 15.55 -12.70 3.60
C GLY A 214 15.07 -11.27 3.34
N VAL A 215 14.18 -10.72 4.18
CA VAL A 215 13.63 -9.36 4.01
C VAL A 215 14.72 -8.29 4.06
N THR A 216 15.71 -8.42 4.96
CA THR A 216 16.78 -7.41 5.14
C THR A 216 17.73 -7.34 3.95
N THR A 217 17.65 -8.32 3.05
CA THR A 217 18.49 -8.44 1.85
C THR A 217 17.89 -7.65 0.67
N LEU A 218 16.63 -7.24 0.78
CA LEU A 218 15.87 -6.53 -0.24
C LEU A 218 15.77 -5.03 0.08
N SER A 219 16.15 -4.18 -0.89
CA SER A 219 15.91 -2.73 -0.84
C SER A 219 14.42 -2.37 -0.94
N VAL A 220 14.04 -1.16 -0.53
CA VAL A 220 12.63 -0.70 -0.66
C VAL A 220 12.09 -0.76 -2.09
N PRO A 221 12.84 -0.37 -3.16
CA PRO A 221 12.36 -0.56 -4.53
C PRO A 221 12.11 -2.03 -4.91
N GLN A 222 12.95 -2.95 -4.42
CA GLN A 222 12.74 -4.39 -4.59
C GLN A 222 11.48 -4.88 -3.85
N ARG A 223 11.28 -4.43 -2.61
CA ARG A 223 10.06 -4.72 -1.83
C ARG A 223 8.81 -4.18 -2.52
N ALA A 224 8.88 -2.95 -3.01
CA ALA A 224 7.80 -2.30 -3.74
C ALA A 224 7.45 -3.03 -5.05
N THR A 225 8.45 -3.60 -5.74
CA THR A 225 8.20 -4.49 -6.90
C THR A 225 7.37 -5.70 -6.51
N ILE A 226 7.64 -6.29 -5.34
CA ILE A 226 6.92 -7.46 -4.84
C ILE A 226 5.50 -7.08 -4.42
N THR A 227 5.33 -5.99 -3.64
CA THR A 227 4.01 -5.58 -3.16
C THR A 227 3.12 -5.02 -4.28
N ASN A 228 3.71 -4.35 -5.28
CA ASN A 228 3.03 -3.95 -6.51
C ASN A 228 2.34 -5.16 -7.17
N MET A 229 3.06 -6.27 -7.28
CA MET A 229 2.55 -7.49 -7.89
C MET A 229 1.59 -8.31 -7.01
N GLY A 230 1.32 -7.83 -5.79
CA GLY A 230 0.23 -8.35 -4.97
C GLY A 230 -1.15 -8.12 -5.61
N ALA A 231 -1.27 -7.10 -6.46
CA ALA A 231 -2.48 -6.82 -7.21
C ALA A 231 -2.88 -8.00 -8.11
N GLU A 232 -1.93 -8.64 -8.79
CA GLU A 232 -2.15 -9.79 -9.66
C GLU A 232 -2.60 -11.06 -8.91
N LEU A 233 -2.43 -11.12 -7.59
CA LEU A 233 -2.99 -12.18 -6.73
C LEU A 233 -4.45 -11.90 -6.32
N GLY A 234 -4.97 -10.72 -6.64
CA GLY A 234 -6.22 -10.19 -6.09
C GLY A 234 -6.11 -9.82 -4.62
N ALA A 235 -4.90 -9.59 -4.10
CA ALA A 235 -4.70 -9.23 -2.70
C ALA A 235 -5.29 -7.86 -2.38
N THR A 236 -5.89 -7.72 -1.20
CA THR A 236 -6.36 -6.42 -0.68
C THR A 236 -5.19 -5.45 -0.52
N SER A 237 -4.05 -5.96 -0.05
CA SER A 237 -2.79 -5.24 0.04
C SER A 237 -1.63 -6.22 0.15
N SER A 238 -0.40 -5.69 0.11
CA SER A 238 0.83 -6.44 0.32
C SER A 238 1.80 -5.54 1.07
N ILE A 239 2.51 -6.03 2.09
CA ILE A 239 3.27 -5.18 3.02
C ILE A 239 4.57 -5.82 3.51
N PHE A 240 5.63 -5.01 3.56
CA PHE A 240 6.90 -5.32 4.22
C PHE A 240 7.05 -4.55 5.53
N PRO A 241 7.87 -5.04 6.48
CA PRO A 241 8.24 -4.26 7.67
C PRO A 241 9.02 -3.01 7.31
N SER A 242 8.97 -2.03 8.23
CA SER A 242 9.85 -0.87 8.19
C SER A 242 11.07 -1.15 9.06
N ASP A 243 12.22 -1.35 8.42
CA ASP A 243 13.50 -1.70 9.03
C ASP A 243 14.60 -0.74 8.59
N GLU A 244 15.88 -1.12 8.76
CA GLU A 244 17.01 -0.26 8.35
C GLU A 244 17.03 -0.01 6.83
N ARG A 245 16.52 -0.92 5.98
CA ARG A 245 16.40 -0.66 4.53
C ARG A 245 15.39 0.44 4.26
N THR A 246 14.31 0.48 5.04
CA THR A 246 13.34 1.56 4.98
C THR A 246 13.95 2.88 5.42
N ARG A 247 14.77 2.88 6.46
CA ARG A 247 15.52 4.06 6.92
C ARG A 247 16.50 4.58 5.85
N GLU A 248 17.30 3.69 5.28
CA GLU A 248 18.26 3.99 4.20
C GLU A 248 17.55 4.65 3.00
N PHE A 249 16.41 4.08 2.59
CA PHE A 249 15.60 4.64 1.50
C PHE A 249 15.05 6.02 1.85
N LEU A 250 14.43 6.19 3.02
CA LEU A 250 13.89 7.48 3.45
C LEU A 250 14.98 8.55 3.58
N ARG A 251 16.16 8.20 4.09
CA ARG A 251 17.33 9.09 4.12
C ARG A 251 17.74 9.52 2.71
N ALA A 252 17.83 8.58 1.77
CA ALA A 252 18.15 8.90 0.38
C ALA A 252 17.11 9.81 -0.28
N GLN A 253 15.85 9.77 0.19
CA GLN A 253 14.78 10.67 -0.24
C GLN A 253 14.72 11.98 0.57
N ALA A 254 15.66 12.24 1.48
CA ALA A 254 15.67 13.37 2.42
C ALA A 254 14.42 13.42 3.32
N ARG A 255 13.96 12.26 3.78
CA ARG A 255 12.77 12.03 4.63
C ARG A 255 13.04 11.09 5.81
N GLU A 256 14.28 11.03 6.29
CA GLU A 256 14.66 10.12 7.41
C GLU A 256 13.86 10.38 8.69
N ASP A 257 13.40 11.61 8.90
CA ASP A 257 12.53 12.02 10.00
C ASP A 257 11.17 11.29 10.02
N GLN A 258 10.78 10.68 8.91
CA GLN A 258 9.54 9.92 8.75
C GLN A 258 9.72 8.42 8.99
N TRP A 259 10.94 7.98 9.32
CA TRP A 259 11.22 6.57 9.56
C TRP A 259 10.74 6.14 10.95
N GLU A 260 9.94 5.08 10.97
CA GLU A 260 9.52 4.39 12.19
C GLU A 260 9.79 2.90 12.05
N PRO A 261 10.49 2.25 13.00
CA PRO A 261 10.70 0.80 12.96
C PRO A 261 9.40 0.07 13.27
N MET A 262 8.96 -0.81 12.37
CA MET A 262 7.70 -1.53 12.50
C MET A 262 7.80 -2.96 11.98
N GLY A 263 7.16 -3.89 12.67
CA GLY A 263 7.03 -5.28 12.26
C GLY A 263 5.99 -6.02 13.09
N ALA A 264 5.71 -7.26 12.70
CA ALA A 264 4.86 -8.17 13.47
C ALA A 264 5.41 -8.38 14.89
N ASP A 265 4.53 -8.67 15.84
CA ASP A 265 4.96 -9.11 17.16
C ASP A 265 5.70 -10.45 17.08
N PRO A 266 6.74 -10.67 17.92
CA PRO A 266 7.35 -11.98 18.03
C PRO A 266 6.29 -13.03 18.40
N GLY A 267 6.08 -14.02 17.53
CA GLY A 267 5.06 -15.06 17.73
C GLY A 267 3.66 -14.70 17.21
N ALA A 268 3.50 -13.60 16.46
CA ALA A 268 2.26 -13.33 15.73
C ALA A 268 1.91 -14.52 14.80
N VAL A 269 0.62 -14.84 14.74
CA VAL A 269 0.09 -15.95 13.95
C VAL A 269 -0.49 -15.43 12.65
N TYR A 270 -0.11 -16.06 11.54
CA TYR A 270 -0.67 -15.82 10.22
C TYR A 270 -1.75 -16.86 9.89
N ASP A 271 -2.81 -16.45 9.19
CA ASP A 271 -3.89 -17.36 8.76
C ASP A 271 -3.37 -18.43 7.79
N GLU A 272 -2.41 -18.06 6.94
CA GLU A 272 -1.73 -18.92 5.98
C GLU A 272 -0.23 -18.62 5.99
N ASN A 273 0.60 -19.63 5.76
CA ASN A 273 2.05 -19.48 5.75
C ASN A 273 2.64 -20.02 4.44
N VAL A 274 3.54 -19.25 3.84
CA VAL A 274 4.33 -19.64 2.66
C VAL A 274 5.79 -19.34 2.97
N GLU A 275 6.69 -20.30 2.74
CA GLU A 275 8.13 -20.07 2.83
C GLU A 275 8.76 -20.08 1.43
N ILE A 276 9.60 -19.08 1.14
CA ILE A 276 10.38 -18.97 -0.10
C ILE A 276 11.85 -18.89 0.28
N ASP A 277 12.62 -19.90 -0.13
CA ASP A 277 14.07 -19.86 -0.13
C ASP A 277 14.57 -19.09 -1.35
N LEU A 278 15.04 -17.87 -1.11
CA LEU A 278 15.53 -16.96 -2.14
C LEU A 278 16.74 -17.53 -2.88
N ALA A 279 17.55 -18.38 -2.22
CA ALA A 279 18.74 -18.96 -2.82
C ALA A 279 18.42 -20.06 -3.86
N GLN A 280 17.20 -20.62 -3.80
CA GLN A 280 16.72 -21.64 -4.73
C GLN A 280 15.92 -21.06 -5.89
N LEU A 281 15.64 -19.75 -5.87
CA LEU A 281 14.97 -19.10 -6.99
C LEU A 281 15.89 -19.06 -8.21
N VAL A 282 15.26 -19.18 -9.37
CA VAL A 282 15.88 -19.00 -10.69
C VAL A 282 15.16 -17.85 -11.41
N PRO A 283 15.76 -17.26 -12.46
CA PRO A 283 15.06 -16.27 -13.27
C PRO A 283 13.78 -16.86 -13.87
N GLN A 284 12.68 -16.13 -13.76
CA GLN A 284 11.35 -16.56 -14.16
C GLN A 284 10.68 -15.59 -15.14
N VAL A 285 9.74 -16.12 -15.90
CA VAL A 285 8.88 -15.36 -16.80
C VAL A 285 7.44 -15.86 -16.65
N SER A 286 6.50 -14.93 -16.57
CA SER A 286 5.07 -15.25 -16.69
C SER A 286 4.73 -15.42 -18.18
N CYS A 287 4.31 -16.63 -18.58
CA CYS A 287 3.97 -16.91 -19.97
C CYS A 287 2.71 -16.14 -20.43
N PRO A 288 2.57 -15.85 -21.74
CA PRO A 288 1.36 -15.27 -22.30
C PRO A 288 0.11 -16.14 -22.05
N SER A 289 -1.05 -15.49 -22.06
CA SER A 289 -2.38 -16.11 -22.01
C SER A 289 -2.76 -16.82 -23.31
#